data_AF-A0A256YJ77-F1
#
_entry.id   AF-A0A256YJ77-F1
#
_cell.length_a   1.000
_cell.length_b   1.000
_cell.length_c   1.000
_cell.angle_alpha   90.00
_cell.angle_beta   90.00
_cell.angle_gamma   90.00
#
_symmetry.space_group_name_H-M   'P 1'
#
loop_
_entity.id
_entity.type
_entity.pdbx_description
1 polymer ?
#
loop_
_entity_poly.entity_id
_entity_poly.type
_entity_poly.pdbx_seq_one_letter_code
_entity_poly.pdbx_strand_id
1 'polypeptide(L)'
;MQISRVGVITHTRVKSELVRKIADKFSGNGDVFFDPIAAEKINREKTEVKDMRVDLAVIVGGDGTILWAVNELANEPLILGINVGTVGHLARCPLGGPSCTLGWGHT
;
A
#
# COMPACT_ATOMS: atom_id res chain seq x y z
N MET A 1 -16.23 11.93 -4.64
CA MET A 1 -14.99 12.07 -3.86
C MET A 1 -13.85 12.11 -4.86
N GLN A 2 -13.09 13.21 -4.91
CA GLN A 2 -11.94 13.33 -5.81
C GLN A 2 -10.69 13.06 -4.96
N ILE A 3 -9.92 12.03 -5.32
CA ILE A 3 -8.67 11.68 -4.61
C ILE A 3 -7.60 12.65 -5.11
N SER A 4 -7.12 13.56 -4.25
CA SER A 4 -6.08 14.53 -4.62
C SER A 4 -4.81 14.38 -3.79
N ARG A 5 -4.86 13.70 -2.64
CA ARG A 5 -3.69 13.44 -1.80
C ARG A 5 -3.50 11.95 -1.61
N VAL A 6 -2.36 11.43 -2.07
CA VAL A 6 -2.04 10.01 -2.03
C VAL A 6 -0.80 9.80 -1.16
N GLY A 7 -0.89 8.94 -0.17
CA GLY A 7 0.23 8.48 0.64
C GLY A 7 0.75 7.15 0.13
N VAL A 8 2.06 7.01 -0.03
CA VAL A 8 2.73 5.76 -0.38
C VAL A 8 3.59 5.32 0.79
N ILE A 9 3.22 4.19 1.39
CA ILE A 9 3.87 3.63 2.57
C ILE A 9 4.43 2.26 2.22
N THR A 10 5.71 2.00 2.49
CA THR A 10 6.36 0.76 2.03
C THR A 10 7.18 0.07 3.10
N HIS A 11 7.15 -1.25 3.10
CA HIS A 11 8.06 -2.04 3.91
C HIS A 11 9.50 -1.99 3.36
N THR A 12 10.51 -2.13 4.23
CA THR A 12 11.93 -2.08 3.85
C THR A 12 12.31 -3.06 2.74
N ARG A 13 11.71 -4.26 2.73
CA ARG A 13 11.97 -5.31 1.72
C ARG A 13 11.39 -5.04 0.33
N VAL A 14 10.54 -4.03 0.15
CA VAL A 14 9.93 -3.71 -1.15
C VAL A 14 10.97 -3.18 -2.12
N LYS A 15 11.03 -3.70 -3.35
CA LYS A 15 11.96 -3.21 -4.37
C LYS A 15 11.62 -1.79 -4.81
N SER A 16 12.64 -0.95 -5.03
CA SER A 16 12.49 0.44 -5.46
C SER A 16 11.76 0.60 -6.81
N GLU A 17 11.87 -0.39 -7.71
CA GLU A 17 11.12 -0.43 -8.98
C GLU A 17 9.61 -0.44 -8.79
N LEU A 18 9.11 -1.18 -7.79
CA LEU A 18 7.67 -1.23 -7.51
C LEU A 18 7.20 0.10 -6.94
N VAL A 19 7.99 0.69 -6.04
CA VAL A 19 7.70 2.01 -5.46
C VAL A 19 7.63 3.07 -6.56
N ARG A 20 8.57 3.06 -7.52
CA ARG A 20 8.54 3.95 -8.70
C ARG A 20 7.28 3.75 -9.53
N LYS A 21 6.94 2.51 -9.90
CA LYS A 21 5.73 2.22 -10.68
C LYS A 21 4.44 2.71 -10.01
N ILE A 22 4.38 2.63 -8.69
CA ILE A 22 3.24 3.14 -7.91
C ILE A 22 3.26 4.68 -7.95
N ALA A 23 4.40 5.30 -7.64
CA ALA A 23 4.54 6.76 -7.68
C ALA A 23 4.17 7.35 -9.06
N ASP A 24 4.64 6.74 -10.15
CA ASP A 24 4.38 7.18 -11.51
C ASP A 24 2.89 7.12 -11.88
N LYS A 25 2.16 6.12 -11.37
CA LYS A 25 0.70 6.00 -11.57
C LYS A 25 -0.09 7.10 -10.88
N PHE A 26 0.41 7.63 -9.76
CA PHE A 26 -0.30 8.64 -8.97
C PHE A 26 0.19 10.08 -9.22
N SER A 27 1.37 10.25 -9.83
CA SER A 27 1.95 11.57 -10.12
C SER A 27 1.09 12.48 -11.01
N GLY A 28 0.13 11.93 -11.77
CA GLY A 28 -0.78 12.70 -12.62
C GLY A 28 -2.11 13.11 -11.98
N ASN A 29 -2.41 12.63 -10.76
CA ASN A 29 -3.74 12.76 -10.15
C ASN A 29 -3.77 13.60 -8.86
N GLY A 30 -2.63 14.16 -8.43
CA GLY A 30 -2.55 15.02 -7.24
C GLY A 30 -1.21 14.94 -6.51
N ASP A 31 -1.20 15.39 -5.26
CA ASP A 31 -0.04 15.40 -4.39
C ASP A 31 0.27 13.99 -3.88
N VAL A 32 1.53 13.57 -4.00
CA VAL A 32 1.99 12.25 -3.55
C VAL A 32 3.00 12.41 -2.42
N PHE A 33 2.68 11.81 -1.28
CA PHE A 33 3.50 11.79 -0.07
C PHE A 33 4.14 10.43 0.07
N PHE A 34 5.39 10.38 0.54
CA PHE A 34 6.15 9.15 0.67
C PHE A 34 6.59 8.96 2.11
N ASP A 35 6.36 7.78 2.66
CA ASP A 35 6.95 7.41 3.94
C ASP A 35 8.49 7.44 3.84
N PRO A 36 9.22 7.52 4.97
CA PRO A 36 10.68 7.61 4.94
C PRO A 36 11.36 6.50 4.11
N ILE A 37 10.83 5.27 4.15
CA ILE A 37 11.38 4.13 3.41
C ILE A 37 11.10 4.27 1.90
N ALA A 38 9.87 4.63 1.52
CA ALA A 38 9.54 4.85 0.11
C ALA A 38 10.36 6.01 -0.46
N ALA A 39 10.42 7.13 0.26
CA ALA A 39 11.12 8.35 -0.12
C ALA A 39 12.61 8.10 -0.39
N GLU A 40 13.28 7.36 0.50
CA GLU A 40 14.69 6.98 0.33
C GLU A 40 14.91 6.15 -0.94
N LYS A 41 14.04 5.18 -1.22
CA LYS A 41 14.17 4.27 -2.39
C LYS A 41 14.04 4.97 -3.73
N ILE A 42 13.31 6.08 -3.79
CA ILE A 42 13.03 6.82 -5.03
C ILE A 42 13.61 8.24 -5.02
N ASN A 43 14.39 8.59 -4.00
CA ASN A 43 15.00 9.91 -3.81
C ASN A 43 13.98 11.06 -3.89
N ARG A 44 12.91 10.97 -3.09
CA ARG A 44 11.85 11.98 -2.96
C ARG A 44 11.83 12.56 -1.55
N GLU A 45 11.03 13.61 -1.37
CA GLU A 45 10.78 14.18 -0.04
C GLU A 45 10.05 13.16 0.83
N LYS A 46 10.51 13.02 2.08
CA LYS A 46 9.93 12.12 3.07
C LYS A 46 8.87 12.82 3.90
N THR A 47 7.84 12.08 4.27
CA THR A 47 6.78 12.51 5.19
C THR A 47 6.59 11.41 6.23
N GLU A 48 6.68 11.76 7.51
CA GLU A 48 6.42 10.80 8.58
C GLU A 48 4.95 10.32 8.51
N VAL A 49 4.71 9.02 8.71
CA VAL A 49 3.36 8.43 8.54
C VAL A 49 2.33 9.10 9.47
N LYS A 50 2.74 9.44 10.69
CA LYS A 50 1.95 10.18 11.69
C LYS A 50 1.55 11.59 11.30
N ASP A 51 2.25 12.20 10.35
CA ASP A 51 1.99 13.55 9.86
C ASP A 51 1.32 13.53 8.47
N MET A 52 1.15 12.33 7.88
CA MET A 52 0.64 12.12 6.53
C MET A 52 -0.90 12.19 6.51
N ARG A 53 -1.44 13.35 6.13
CA ARG A 53 -2.88 13.57 5.92
C ARG A 53 -3.27 13.40 4.45
N VAL A 54 -3.79 12.23 4.11
CA VAL A 54 -4.08 11.82 2.71
C VAL A 54 -5.53 11.33 2.55
N ASP A 55 -5.99 11.22 1.31
CA ASP A 55 -7.32 10.69 0.99
C ASP A 55 -7.24 9.19 0.64
N LEU A 56 -6.08 8.76 0.12
CA LEU A 56 -5.76 7.37 -0.23
C LEU A 56 -4.37 7.03 0.33
N ALA A 57 -4.28 5.96 1.12
CA ALA A 57 -3.02 5.37 1.56
C ALA A 57 -2.76 4.07 0.79
N VAL A 58 -1.70 4.05 -0.02
CA VAL A 58 -1.19 2.88 -0.72
C VAL A 58 -0.09 2.25 0.12
N ILE A 59 -0.40 1.12 0.76
CA ILE A 59 0.50 0.44 1.69
C ILE A 59 1.05 -0.82 1.04
N VAL A 60 2.36 -0.90 0.87
CA VAL A 60 3.03 -2.00 0.16
C VAL A 60 3.90 -2.76 1.15
N GLY A 61 3.50 -3.97 1.53
CA GLY A 61 4.19 -4.70 2.59
C GLY A 61 3.51 -6.02 2.92
N GLY A 62 3.60 -6.46 4.17
CA GLY A 62 2.79 -7.58 4.68
C GLY A 62 1.63 -7.08 5.55
N ASP A 63 0.92 -8.00 6.20
CA ASP A 63 -0.20 -7.67 7.08
C ASP A 63 0.23 -6.77 8.24
N GLY A 64 1.41 -7.03 8.82
CA GLY A 64 1.98 -6.17 9.86
C GLY A 64 2.29 -4.76 9.39
N THR A 65 2.65 -4.57 8.11
CA THR A 65 2.86 -3.24 7.52
C THR A 65 1.55 -2.50 7.35
N ILE A 66 0.50 -3.20 6.91
CA ILE A 66 -0.83 -2.63 6.75
C ILE A 66 -1.38 -2.20 8.11
N LEU A 67 -1.37 -3.09 9.11
CA LEU A 67 -1.88 -2.78 10.45
C LEU A 67 -1.09 -1.65 11.12
N TRP A 68 0.24 -1.66 11.02
CA TRP A 68 1.08 -0.58 11.52
C TRP A 68 0.74 0.75 10.85
N ALA A 69 0.65 0.80 9.52
CA ALA A 69 0.36 2.03 8.80
C ALA A 69 -1.04 2.58 9.13
N VAL A 70 -2.05 1.71 9.24
CA VAL A 70 -3.41 2.13 9.63
C VAL A 70 -3.45 2.72 11.05
N ASN A 71 -2.65 2.18 11.97
CA ASN A 71 -2.54 2.71 13.32
C ASN A 71 -1.81 4.06 13.38
N GLU A 72 -0.79 4.23 12.54
CA GLU A 72 0.07 5.43 12.58
C GLU A 72 -0.47 6.59 11.74
N LEU A 73 -1.35 6.37 10.77
CA LEU A 73 -1.83 7.42 9.89
C LEU A 73 -2.52 8.55 10.65
N ALA A 74 -2.28 9.79 10.22
CA ALA A 74 -2.80 11.00 10.85
C ALA A 74 -4.34 11.15 10.78
N ASN A 75 -4.98 10.38 9.90
CA ASN A 75 -6.41 10.36 9.63
C ASN A 75 -6.84 8.97 9.14
N GLU A 76 -8.12 8.81 8.80
CA GLU A 76 -8.69 7.57 8.25
C GLU A 76 -8.89 7.67 6.72
N PRO A 77 -7.83 7.52 5.90
CA PRO A 77 -7.95 7.53 4.44
C PRO A 77 -8.58 6.24 3.90
N LEU A 78 -8.91 6.24 2.60
CA LEU A 78 -9.12 5.00 1.87
C LEU A 78 -7.81 4.19 1.88
N ILE A 79 -7.87 2.91 2.24
CA ILE A 79 -6.67 2.07 2.36
C ILE A 79 -6.59 1.10 1.18
N LEU A 80 -5.46 1.11 0.48
CA LEU A 80 -5.11 0.13 -0.54
C LEU A 80 -3.87 -0.64 -0.09
N GLY A 81 -4.09 -1.82 0.49
CA GLY A 81 -3.01 -2.74 0.90
C GLY A 81 -2.55 -3.64 -0.26
N ILE A 82 -1.27 -3.59 -0.60
CA ILE A 82 -0.62 -4.47 -1.56
C ILE A 82 0.31 -5.41 -0.79
N ASN A 83 -0.09 -6.67 -0.65
CA ASN A 83 0.74 -7.66 0.03
C ASN A 83 1.86 -8.16 -0.90
N VAL A 84 3.12 -7.87 -0.56
CA VAL A 84 4.32 -8.31 -1.28
C VAL A 84 5.09 -9.32 -0.44
N GLY A 85 4.57 -10.55 -0.44
CA GLY A 85 5.15 -11.74 0.17
C GLY A 85 4.54 -13.01 -0.44
N THR A 86 5.15 -14.17 -0.21
CA THR A 86 4.59 -15.47 -0.58
C THR A 86 3.30 -15.71 0.22
N VAL A 87 2.15 -15.35 -0.36
CA VAL A 87 0.78 -15.60 0.13
C VAL A 87 0.52 -15.16 1.59
N GLY A 88 0.24 -13.87 1.79
CA GLY A 88 -0.37 -13.37 3.04
C GLY A 88 -1.90 -13.38 2.96
N HIS A 89 -2.57 -13.65 4.08
CA HIS A 89 -4.00 -13.95 4.15
C HIS A 89 -4.93 -12.77 3.81
N LEU A 90 -4.46 -11.51 3.85
CA LEU A 90 -5.33 -10.33 3.68
C LEU A 90 -5.36 -9.76 2.25
N ALA A 91 -4.60 -10.31 1.30
CA ALA A 91 -4.61 -9.87 -0.09
C ALA A 91 -4.66 -11.05 -1.06
N ARG A 92 -5.84 -11.67 -1.19
CA ARG A 92 -6.09 -12.68 -2.22
C ARG A 92 -6.82 -12.05 -3.41
N CYS A 93 -6.07 -11.48 -4.34
CA CYS A 93 -6.49 -11.40 -5.74
C CYS A 93 -5.50 -12.22 -6.58
N PRO A 94 -5.77 -13.50 -6.84
CA PRO A 94 -4.88 -14.32 -7.64
C PRO A 94 -5.06 -13.96 -9.12
N LEU A 95 -4.01 -13.38 -9.73
CA LEU A 95 -3.89 -13.31 -11.18
C LEU A 95 -3.43 -14.69 -11.69
N GLY A 96 -4.38 -15.47 -12.21
CA GLY A 96 -4.13 -16.63 -13.08
C GLY A 96 -3.99 -17.99 -12.38
N GLY A 97 -5.01 -18.84 -12.52
CA GLY A 97 -4.95 -20.27 -12.23
C GLY A 97 -6.35 -20.91 -12.07
N PRO A 98 -6.71 -21.96 -12.85
CA PRO A 98 -8.03 -22.57 -12.79
C PRO A 98 -8.04 -23.75 -11.82
N SER A 99 -8.39 -23.52 -10.55
CA SER A 99 -8.96 -24.53 -9.64
C SER A 99 -9.07 -23.96 -8.23
N CYS A 100 -10.18 -23.29 -7.96
CA CYS A 100 -10.71 -23.16 -6.60
C CYS A 100 -12.04 -23.89 -6.58
N THR A 101 -12.02 -25.19 -6.29
CA THR A 101 -13.19 -25.90 -5.78
C THR A 101 -13.48 -25.35 -4.39
N LEU A 102 -14.54 -24.55 -4.29
CA LEU A 102 -15.17 -24.15 -3.04
C LEU A 102 -15.70 -25.39 -2.33
N GLY A 103 -15.00 -25.85 -1.30
CA GLY A 103 -15.56 -26.72 -0.29
C GLY A 103 -16.00 -25.88 0.90
N TRP A 104 -17.28 -25.51 0.95
CA TRP A 104 -17.95 -25.05 2.17
C TRP A 104 -19.30 -25.77 2.32
N GLY A 105 -19.54 -26.26 3.53
CA GLY A 105 -20.80 -26.84 4.02
C GLY A 105 -20.76 -28.36 4.10
N HIS A 106 -21.28 -29.04 5.12
CA HIS A 106 -21.85 -28.73 6.43
C HIS A 106 -22.04 -30.10 7.12
N THR A 107 -22.13 -30.11 8.46
CA THR A 107 -22.36 -31.24 9.41
C THR A 107 -21.25 -32.26 9.61
#